data_AF-A0A7G6X3D5-F1
#
_entry.id   AF-A0A7G6X3D5-F1
#
_cell.length_a   1.000
_cell.length_b   1.000
_cell.length_c   1.000
_cell.angle_alpha   90.00
_cell.angle_beta   90.00
_cell.angle_gamma   90.00
#
_symmetry.space_group_name_H-M   'P 1'
#
loop_
_entity.id
_entity.type
_entity.pdbx_description
1 polymer ?
#
loop_
_entity_poly.entity_id
_entity_poly.type
_entity_poly.pdbx_seq_one_letter_code
_entity_poly.pdbx_strand_id
1 'polypeptide(L)'
;MSESAPVNNRTESKAGKRVTSFNEGTGRLAAILLSPTLIVLALVVLYPIVSALRESLYTSGQRLDANGFIVKGSTFVGLDNYSAIFHGDTADRFWTAFYNTTFFTVVCVVLETVLGVAMALIMHKAFRGRSVVRAAILVPWAIPTVVSALLWKWIFQADGIANTLLGSQILWSTDGWQAKLSIIVADTWKTAPFIGLLVLAGLQTIPAEVYEAAKVDGASVLQTFRRITLPLVKPALLVAVLFRILDTLRIFDLPFVLVGPHKPSVETLSMLGYDEAFNTRYGPAAAYATVLFVYVAAVAYVFVKLLGADVIGEARAKKPGGGGRAQRKRDAALPAPAVGVTSVGGGM
;
A
#
# COMPACT_ATOMS: atom_id res chain seq x y z
N MET A 1 28.15 58.06 -58.63
CA MET A 1 26.77 57.68 -59.00
C MET A 1 26.48 56.40 -58.23
N SER A 2 25.96 56.46 -57.00
CA SER A 2 24.53 56.66 -56.69
C SER A 2 23.66 55.70 -57.47
N GLU A 3 23.30 54.57 -56.86
CA GLU A 3 21.89 54.18 -56.81
C GLU A 3 21.64 53.19 -55.67
N SER A 4 20.51 53.41 -55.02
CA SER A 4 20.14 52.93 -53.70
C SER A 4 18.81 52.21 -53.79
N ALA A 5 18.78 50.96 -53.29
CA ALA A 5 17.61 50.23 -52.76
C ALA A 5 16.51 49.83 -53.80
N PRO A 6 15.60 48.86 -53.53
CA PRO A 6 15.03 48.57 -52.22
C PRO A 6 15.22 47.13 -51.69
N VAL A 7 15.43 47.08 -50.37
CA VAL A 7 15.27 45.90 -49.53
C VAL A 7 13.78 45.55 -49.48
N ASN A 8 13.43 44.36 -49.94
CA ASN A 8 12.05 43.87 -49.92
C ASN A 8 11.68 43.42 -48.50
N ASN A 9 10.93 44.28 -47.79
CA ASN A 9 10.29 44.00 -46.52
C ASN A 9 9.22 42.90 -46.71
N ARG A 10 9.61 41.63 -46.52
CA ARG A 10 8.62 40.58 -46.31
C ARG A 10 8.05 40.76 -44.90
N THR A 11 6.88 41.41 -44.86
CA THR A 11 5.96 41.42 -43.74
C THR A 11 5.85 40.02 -43.13
N GLU A 12 6.38 39.86 -41.92
CA GLU A 12 6.08 38.74 -41.05
C GLU A 12 4.57 38.71 -40.82
N SER A 13 3.90 37.79 -41.50
CA SER A 13 2.55 37.38 -41.15
C SER A 13 2.59 36.87 -39.73
N LYS A 14 2.11 37.69 -38.78
CA LYS A 14 1.84 37.30 -37.39
C LYS A 14 0.84 36.15 -37.41
N ALA A 15 1.36 34.93 -37.51
CA ALA A 15 0.63 33.72 -37.22
C ALA A 15 0.25 33.78 -35.74
N GLY A 16 -0.96 34.29 -35.48
CA GLY A 16 -1.55 34.31 -34.16
C GLY A 16 -1.48 32.88 -33.61
N LYS A 17 -0.72 32.71 -32.53
CA LYS A 17 -0.79 31.50 -31.70
C LYS A 17 -2.24 31.38 -31.22
N ARG A 18 -3.06 30.63 -31.96
CA ARG A 18 -4.29 30.03 -31.45
C ARG A 18 -3.85 29.15 -30.30
N VAL A 19 -3.89 29.69 -29.09
CA VAL A 19 -3.89 28.91 -27.86
C VAL A 19 -5.22 28.18 -27.90
N THR A 20 -5.22 26.98 -28.48
CA THR A 20 -6.36 26.07 -28.41
C THR A 20 -6.62 25.80 -26.93
N SER A 21 -7.82 26.16 -26.46
CA SER A 21 -8.26 25.95 -25.09
C SER A 21 -8.43 24.44 -24.83
N PHE A 22 -7.32 23.76 -24.57
CA PHE A 22 -7.25 22.31 -24.44
C PHE A 22 -7.71 21.78 -23.07
N ASN A 23 -8.58 22.49 -22.34
CA ASN A 23 -8.77 22.20 -20.91
C ASN A 23 -10.20 21.93 -20.41
N GLU A 24 -11.26 22.20 -21.19
CA GLU A 24 -12.63 21.92 -20.73
C GLU A 24 -13.25 20.69 -21.41
N GLY A 25 -13.01 20.50 -22.72
CA GLY A 25 -13.51 19.34 -23.46
C GLY A 25 -12.85 18.01 -23.06
N THR A 26 -11.55 18.03 -22.78
CA THR A 26 -10.77 16.84 -22.40
C THR A 26 -11.20 16.29 -21.04
N GLY A 27 -11.51 17.17 -20.08
CA GLY A 27 -11.96 16.77 -18.74
C GLY A 27 -13.36 16.16 -18.77
N ARG A 28 -14.28 16.75 -19.54
CA ARG A 28 -15.64 16.21 -19.71
C ARG A 28 -15.63 14.89 -20.49
N LEU A 29 -14.83 14.77 -21.54
CA LEU A 29 -14.67 13.52 -22.28
C LEU A 29 -14.04 12.44 -21.40
N ALA A 30 -12.98 12.76 -20.64
CA ALA A 30 -12.39 11.84 -19.67
C ALA A 30 -13.40 11.40 -18.60
N ALA A 31 -14.20 12.31 -18.05
CA ALA A 31 -15.24 11.99 -17.09
C ALA A 31 -16.31 11.06 -17.68
N ILE A 32 -16.77 11.33 -18.91
CA ILE A 32 -17.75 10.47 -19.59
C ILE A 32 -17.16 9.08 -19.84
N LEU A 33 -15.93 8.98 -20.32
CA LEU A 33 -15.26 7.71 -20.58
C LEU A 33 -14.97 6.90 -19.31
N LEU A 34 -14.65 7.56 -18.19
CA LEU A 34 -14.40 6.90 -16.91
C LEU A 34 -15.69 6.61 -16.12
N SER A 35 -16.77 7.33 -16.40
CA SER A 35 -18.01 7.24 -15.62
C SER A 35 -18.59 5.83 -15.51
N PRO A 36 -18.63 4.97 -16.56
CA PRO A 36 -19.20 3.63 -16.43
C PRO A 36 -18.38 2.77 -15.48
N THR A 37 -17.05 2.84 -15.58
CA THR A 37 -16.14 2.11 -14.69
C THR A 37 -16.25 2.61 -13.26
N LEU A 38 -16.28 3.92 -13.04
CA LEU A 38 -16.41 4.51 -11.71
C LEU A 38 -17.75 4.19 -11.07
N ILE A 39 -18.85 4.18 -11.84
CA ILE A 39 -20.18 3.82 -11.34
C ILE A 39 -20.21 2.35 -10.93
N VAL A 40 -19.71 1.44 -11.77
CA VAL A 40 -19.67 0.01 -11.45
C VAL A 40 -18.81 -0.24 -10.21
N LEU A 41 -17.63 0.36 -10.13
CA LEU A 41 -16.76 0.25 -8.95
C LEU A 41 -17.44 0.82 -7.70
N ALA A 42 -18.07 1.99 -7.81
CA ALA A 42 -18.78 2.61 -6.69
C ALA A 42 -19.93 1.73 -6.20
N LEU A 43 -20.74 1.16 -7.11
CA LEU A 43 -21.83 0.26 -6.73
C LEU A 43 -21.30 -1.01 -6.08
N VAL A 44 -20.32 -1.68 -6.69
CA VAL A 44 -19.78 -2.96 -6.18
C VAL A 44 -19.07 -2.78 -4.83
N VAL A 45 -18.44 -1.64 -4.58
CA VAL A 45 -17.73 -1.37 -3.31
C VAL A 45 -18.66 -0.76 -2.26
N LEU A 46 -19.41 0.30 -2.59
CA LEU A 46 -20.19 1.05 -1.61
C LEU A 46 -21.46 0.30 -1.21
N TYR A 47 -22.10 -0.45 -2.11
CA TYR A 47 -23.32 -1.17 -1.76
C TYR A 47 -23.10 -2.20 -0.63
N PRO A 48 -22.10 -3.11 -0.70
CA PRO A 48 -21.82 -4.03 0.41
C PRO A 48 -21.43 -3.32 1.71
N ILE A 49 -20.68 -2.22 1.62
CA ILE A 49 -20.30 -1.43 2.81
C ILE A 49 -21.53 -0.83 3.48
N VAL A 50 -22.39 -0.15 2.71
CA VAL A 50 -23.63 0.45 3.22
C VAL A 50 -24.57 -0.65 3.74
N SER A 51 -24.65 -1.79 3.05
CA SER A 51 -25.45 -2.93 3.49
C SER A 51 -24.93 -3.50 4.81
N ALA A 52 -23.61 -3.62 5.00
CA ALA A 52 -23.01 -4.10 6.24
C ALA A 52 -23.21 -3.09 7.38
N LEU A 53 -23.04 -1.79 7.12
CA LEU A 53 -23.33 -0.72 8.09
C LEU A 53 -24.81 -0.67 8.46
N ARG A 54 -25.71 -1.00 7.54
CA ARG A 54 -27.12 -1.16 7.85
C ARG A 54 -27.31 -2.40 8.73
N GLU A 55 -26.85 -3.56 8.28
CA GLU A 55 -27.03 -4.85 8.97
C GLU A 55 -26.48 -4.81 10.40
N SER A 56 -25.39 -4.09 10.66
CA SER A 56 -24.83 -3.93 12.00
C SER A 56 -25.75 -3.21 12.99
N LEU A 57 -26.76 -2.48 12.50
CA LEU A 57 -27.78 -1.82 13.32
C LEU A 57 -29.05 -2.67 13.52
N TYR A 58 -29.10 -3.86 12.90
CA TYR A 58 -30.20 -4.81 13.04
C TYR A 58 -29.72 -6.08 13.72
N THR A 59 -30.66 -6.85 14.26
CA THR A 59 -30.40 -8.23 14.68
C THR A 59 -31.44 -9.15 14.06
N SER A 60 -31.00 -10.33 13.66
CA SER A 60 -31.83 -11.36 13.04
C SER A 60 -31.89 -12.55 14.00
N GLY A 61 -33.09 -12.93 14.43
CA GLY A 61 -33.26 -14.03 15.38
C GLY A 61 -34.68 -14.10 15.96
N GLN A 62 -34.89 -15.06 16.86
CA GLN A 62 -36.09 -15.12 17.69
C GLN A 62 -35.87 -14.26 18.93
N ARG A 63 -36.47 -13.06 18.97
CA ARG A 63 -36.54 -12.26 20.21
C ARG A 63 -37.98 -12.22 20.69
N LEU A 64 -38.13 -12.16 22.02
CA LEU A 64 -39.40 -11.85 22.65
C LEU A 64 -39.65 -10.34 22.47
N ASP A 65 -40.82 -9.96 21.97
CA ASP A 65 -41.28 -8.58 22.03
C ASP A 65 -41.59 -8.17 23.49
N ALA A 66 -41.99 -6.92 23.70
CA ALA A 66 -42.37 -6.40 25.02
C ALA A 66 -43.52 -7.20 25.69
N ASN A 67 -44.22 -8.04 24.93
CA ASN A 67 -45.32 -8.88 25.38
C ASN A 67 -44.94 -10.37 25.48
N GLY A 68 -43.68 -10.72 25.21
CA GLY A 68 -43.18 -12.09 25.32
C GLY A 68 -43.34 -12.97 24.06
N PHE A 69 -43.76 -12.41 22.91
CA PHE A 69 -43.95 -13.18 21.68
C PHE A 69 -42.68 -13.29 20.85
N ILE A 70 -42.44 -14.47 20.29
CA ILE A 70 -41.33 -14.70 19.37
C ILE A 70 -41.57 -13.95 18.06
N VAL A 71 -40.89 -12.84 17.87
CA VAL A 71 -40.86 -12.12 16.60
C VAL A 71 -39.81 -12.78 15.71
N LYS A 72 -40.23 -13.25 14.53
CA LYS A 72 -39.32 -13.68 13.45
C LYS A 72 -39.11 -12.49 12.51
N GLY A 73 -37.88 -12.00 12.38
CA GLY A 73 -37.54 -10.92 11.45
C GLY A 73 -36.30 -10.15 11.88
N SER A 74 -35.96 -9.12 11.09
CA SER A 74 -34.90 -8.17 11.44
C SER A 74 -35.47 -7.07 12.34
N THR A 75 -34.99 -6.96 13.57
CA THR A 75 -35.34 -5.85 14.46
C THR A 75 -34.22 -4.82 14.48
N PHE A 76 -34.58 -3.53 14.45
CA PHE A 76 -33.60 -2.46 14.61
C PHE A 76 -33.19 -2.37 16.08
N VAL A 77 -31.89 -2.47 16.33
CA VAL A 77 -31.30 -2.49 17.68
C VAL A 77 -30.34 -1.32 17.92
N GLY A 78 -30.30 -0.35 16.99
CA GLY A 78 -29.42 0.81 17.11
C GLY A 78 -27.95 0.40 17.26
N LEU A 79 -27.31 0.82 18.34
CA LEU A 79 -25.89 0.53 18.59
C LEU A 79 -25.66 -0.69 19.49
N ASP A 80 -26.67 -1.49 19.79
CA ASP A 80 -26.56 -2.60 20.74
C ASP A 80 -25.54 -3.67 20.31
N ASN A 81 -25.43 -3.95 19.01
CA ASN A 81 -24.42 -4.87 18.51
C ASN A 81 -22.99 -4.34 18.76
N TYR A 82 -22.80 -3.02 18.73
CA TYR A 82 -21.51 -2.39 19.02
C TYR A 82 -21.23 -2.36 20.51
N SER A 83 -22.22 -2.03 21.35
CA SER A 83 -22.05 -2.05 22.80
C SER A 83 -21.72 -3.47 23.28
N ALA A 84 -22.40 -4.49 22.75
CA ALA A 84 -22.15 -5.90 23.09
C ALA A 84 -20.70 -6.34 22.88
N ILE A 85 -19.99 -5.79 21.89
CA ILE A 85 -18.57 -6.08 21.64
C ILE A 85 -17.71 -5.73 22.86
N PHE A 86 -18.07 -4.69 23.61
CA PHE A 86 -17.27 -4.15 24.71
C PHE A 86 -17.79 -4.53 26.11
N HIS A 87 -18.70 -5.51 26.22
CA HIS A 87 -19.25 -5.96 27.50
C HIS A 87 -19.03 -7.45 27.77
N GLY A 88 -18.76 -7.80 29.04
CA GLY A 88 -18.58 -9.18 29.50
C GLY A 88 -17.46 -9.94 28.79
N ASP A 89 -17.60 -11.25 28.66
CA ASP A 89 -16.61 -12.14 28.04
C ASP A 89 -16.32 -11.80 26.55
N THR A 90 -17.26 -11.13 25.89
CA THR A 90 -17.10 -10.66 24.51
C THR A 90 -16.02 -9.58 24.41
N ALA A 91 -15.92 -8.72 25.43
CA ALA A 91 -14.91 -7.66 25.49
C ALA A 91 -13.49 -8.22 25.57
N ASP A 92 -13.28 -9.22 26.43
CA ASP A 92 -11.97 -9.85 26.61
C ASP A 92 -11.53 -10.57 25.35
N ARG A 93 -12.47 -11.27 24.69
CA ARG A 93 -12.23 -11.91 23.40
C ARG A 93 -11.91 -10.87 22.30
N PHE A 94 -12.65 -9.76 22.24
CA PHE A 94 -12.39 -8.67 21.30
C PHE A 94 -11.00 -8.06 21.50
N TRP A 95 -10.63 -7.70 22.72
CA TRP A 95 -9.32 -7.10 22.99
C TRP A 95 -8.17 -8.05 22.73
N THR A 96 -8.36 -9.34 23.01
CA THR A 96 -7.40 -10.40 22.64
C THR A 96 -7.22 -10.46 21.12
N ALA A 97 -8.33 -10.47 20.37
CA ALA A 97 -8.28 -10.49 18.91
C ALA A 97 -7.72 -9.20 18.30
N PHE A 98 -8.03 -8.04 18.89
CA PHE A 98 -7.47 -6.75 18.52
C PHE A 98 -5.95 -6.73 18.73
N TYR A 99 -5.48 -7.22 19.89
CA TYR A 99 -4.07 -7.37 20.19
C TYR A 99 -3.40 -8.30 19.17
N ASN A 100 -3.95 -9.49 18.91
CA ASN A 100 -3.40 -10.43 17.96
C ASN A 100 -3.31 -9.84 16.55
N THR A 101 -4.37 -9.21 16.07
CA THR A 101 -4.43 -8.56 14.75
C THR A 101 -3.33 -7.50 14.61
N THR A 102 -3.19 -6.66 15.63
CA THR A 102 -2.17 -5.60 15.67
C THR A 102 -0.76 -6.18 15.78
N PHE A 103 -0.58 -7.16 16.65
CA PHE A 103 0.67 -7.84 16.91
C PHE A 103 1.19 -8.55 15.66
N PHE A 104 0.36 -9.35 14.98
CA PHE A 104 0.73 -9.99 13.72
C PHE A 104 1.02 -8.95 12.64
N THR A 105 0.21 -7.89 12.54
CA THR A 105 0.47 -6.80 11.58
C THR A 105 1.86 -6.19 11.81
N VAL A 106 2.19 -5.79 13.03
CA VAL A 106 3.49 -5.16 13.32
C VAL A 106 4.65 -6.12 13.11
N VAL A 107 4.58 -7.32 13.69
CA VAL A 107 5.69 -8.28 13.68
C VAL A 107 5.93 -8.83 12.27
N CYS A 108 4.89 -9.30 11.60
CA CYS A 108 5.02 -9.87 10.26
C CYS A 108 5.49 -8.80 9.26
N VAL A 109 4.86 -7.62 9.23
CA VAL A 109 5.26 -6.55 8.29
C VAL A 109 6.72 -6.14 8.50
N VAL A 110 7.20 -6.03 9.75
CA VAL A 110 8.61 -5.70 10.01
C VAL A 110 9.54 -6.78 9.47
N LEU A 111 9.26 -8.06 9.76
CA LEU A 111 10.07 -9.18 9.27
C LEU A 111 10.06 -9.28 7.75
N GLU A 112 8.89 -9.15 7.15
CA GLU A 112 8.68 -9.16 5.70
C GLU A 112 9.33 -7.98 5.01
N THR A 113 9.38 -6.82 5.67
CA THR A 113 10.08 -5.63 5.15
C THR A 113 11.58 -5.90 5.08
N VAL A 114 12.16 -6.43 6.16
CA VAL A 114 13.59 -6.75 6.23
C VAL A 114 13.94 -7.82 5.18
N LEU A 115 13.18 -8.92 5.15
CA LEU A 115 13.41 -10.01 4.22
C LEU A 115 13.10 -9.63 2.78
N GLY A 116 12.03 -8.86 2.54
CA GLY A 116 11.65 -8.37 1.23
C GLY A 116 12.71 -7.45 0.65
N VAL A 117 13.26 -6.51 1.44
CA VAL A 117 14.39 -5.68 1.00
C VAL A 117 15.62 -6.54 0.68
N ALA A 118 15.94 -7.53 1.51
CA ALA A 118 17.04 -8.45 1.23
C ALA A 118 16.82 -9.25 -0.07
N MET A 119 15.61 -9.78 -0.28
CA MET A 119 15.21 -10.46 -1.52
C MET A 119 15.32 -9.54 -2.73
N ALA A 120 14.87 -8.29 -2.63
CA ALA A 120 14.95 -7.30 -3.70
C ALA A 120 16.41 -7.03 -4.11
N LEU A 121 17.30 -6.85 -3.14
CA LEU A 121 18.73 -6.65 -3.40
C LEU A 121 19.36 -7.86 -4.10
N ILE A 122 18.99 -9.08 -3.71
CA ILE A 122 19.45 -10.31 -4.36
C ILE A 122 18.93 -10.36 -5.81
N MET A 123 17.64 -10.10 -6.02
CA MET A 123 17.01 -10.13 -7.34
C MET A 123 17.50 -9.01 -8.27
N HIS A 124 18.01 -7.91 -7.72
CA HIS A 124 18.55 -6.78 -8.46
C HIS A 124 19.95 -7.06 -9.03
N LYS A 125 20.75 -7.93 -8.39
CA LYS A 125 22.11 -8.25 -8.86
C LYS A 125 22.10 -8.94 -10.22
N ALA A 126 23.08 -8.59 -11.05
CA ALA A 126 23.32 -9.25 -12.33
C ALA A 126 24.22 -10.49 -12.13
N PHE A 127 23.67 -11.69 -12.28
CA PHE A 127 24.41 -12.95 -12.25
C PHE A 127 23.74 -14.04 -13.11
N ARG A 128 24.49 -15.07 -13.48
CA ARG A 128 23.99 -16.23 -14.25
C ARG A 128 22.97 -17.01 -13.40
N GLY A 129 21.78 -17.25 -13.93
CA GLY A 129 20.69 -17.94 -13.18
C GLY A 129 19.74 -17.02 -12.41
N ARG A 130 19.84 -15.69 -12.56
CA ARG A 130 18.96 -14.72 -11.89
C ARG A 130 17.45 -14.96 -12.10
N SER A 131 17.04 -15.50 -13.25
CA SER A 131 15.64 -15.81 -13.55
C SER A 131 15.09 -16.91 -12.64
N VAL A 132 15.89 -17.96 -12.42
CA VAL A 132 15.54 -19.06 -11.51
C VAL A 132 15.44 -18.58 -10.08
N VAL A 133 16.38 -17.73 -9.63
CA VAL A 133 16.35 -17.14 -8.28
C VAL A 133 15.11 -16.26 -8.10
N ARG A 134 14.79 -15.39 -9.08
CA ARG A 134 13.57 -14.57 -9.04
C ARG A 134 12.32 -15.44 -8.99
N ALA A 135 12.25 -16.48 -9.81
CA ALA A 135 11.12 -17.41 -9.79
C ALA A 135 10.99 -18.07 -8.42
N ALA A 136 12.06 -18.67 -7.90
CA ALA A 136 12.09 -19.36 -6.61
C ALA A 136 11.67 -18.45 -5.44
N ILE A 137 12.15 -17.20 -5.42
CA ILE A 137 11.76 -16.21 -4.41
C ILE A 137 10.27 -15.87 -4.51
N LEU A 138 9.70 -15.80 -5.71
CA LEU A 138 8.30 -15.40 -5.92
C LEU A 138 7.29 -16.55 -5.79
N VAL A 139 7.74 -17.82 -5.80
CA VAL A 139 6.87 -19.01 -5.66
C VAL A 139 5.93 -18.92 -4.45
N PRO A 140 6.38 -18.59 -3.21
CA PRO A 140 5.51 -18.58 -2.04
C PRO A 140 4.29 -17.67 -2.18
N TRP A 141 4.47 -16.52 -2.82
CA TRP A 141 3.42 -15.53 -3.02
C TRP A 141 2.36 -15.99 -4.03
N ALA A 142 2.75 -16.77 -5.04
CA ALA A 142 1.84 -17.27 -6.06
C ALA A 142 0.90 -18.40 -5.56
N ILE A 143 1.26 -19.07 -4.46
CA ILE A 143 0.46 -20.17 -3.90
C ILE A 143 -0.78 -19.57 -3.18
N PRO A 144 -1.99 -20.15 -3.29
CA PRO A 144 -3.15 -19.71 -2.50
C PRO A 144 -2.90 -19.81 -0.99
N THR A 145 -3.39 -18.84 -0.20
CA THR A 145 -3.13 -18.77 1.25
C THR A 145 -3.53 -20.04 2.01
N VAL A 146 -4.69 -20.60 1.69
CA VAL A 146 -5.18 -21.86 2.29
C VAL A 146 -4.25 -23.03 2.01
N VAL A 147 -3.73 -23.14 0.79
CA VAL A 147 -2.76 -24.19 0.41
C VAL A 147 -1.46 -24.00 1.18
N SER A 148 -0.95 -22.76 1.26
CA SER A 148 0.23 -22.45 2.08
C SER A 148 0.01 -22.84 3.54
N ALA A 149 -1.16 -22.53 4.11
CA ALA A 149 -1.51 -22.87 5.49
C ALA A 149 -1.52 -24.38 5.72
N LEU A 150 -2.05 -25.18 4.79
CA LEU A 150 -2.04 -26.64 4.88
C LEU A 150 -0.62 -27.23 4.81
N LEU A 151 0.24 -26.70 3.91
CA LEU A 151 1.64 -27.13 3.83
C LEU A 151 2.39 -26.85 5.13
N TRP A 152 2.22 -25.65 5.69
CA TRP A 152 2.80 -25.30 6.99
C TRP A 152 2.21 -26.14 8.12
N LYS A 153 0.92 -26.47 8.06
CA LYS A 153 0.27 -27.36 9.04
C LYS A 153 0.95 -28.72 9.08
N TRP A 154 1.26 -29.32 7.93
CA TRP A 154 2.00 -30.58 7.86
C TRP A 154 3.44 -30.46 8.36
N ILE A 155 4.13 -29.37 8.02
CA ILE A 155 5.49 -29.10 8.52
C ILE A 155 5.50 -29.02 10.06
N PHE A 156 4.45 -28.42 10.63
CA PHE A 156 4.27 -28.17 12.05
C PHE A 156 3.49 -29.25 12.81
N GLN A 157 3.19 -30.40 12.18
CA GLN A 157 2.65 -31.55 12.89
C GLN A 157 3.66 -32.08 13.93
N ALA A 158 3.17 -32.86 14.90
CA ALA A 158 4.01 -33.43 15.96
C ALA A 158 5.16 -34.28 15.40
N ASP A 159 4.87 -35.09 14.37
CA ASP A 159 5.79 -35.88 13.56
C ASP A 159 6.30 -35.14 12.31
N GLY A 160 5.99 -33.85 12.19
CA GLY A 160 6.39 -33.00 11.08
C GLY A 160 7.88 -32.65 11.08
N ILE A 161 8.37 -32.25 9.90
CA ILE A 161 9.79 -31.97 9.67
C ILE A 161 10.35 -30.87 10.58
N ALA A 162 9.52 -29.91 11.04
CA ALA A 162 9.98 -28.86 11.95
C ALA A 162 10.48 -29.46 13.28
N ASN A 163 9.73 -30.39 13.87
CA ASN A 163 10.11 -31.06 15.11
C ASN A 163 11.30 -31.99 14.90
N THR A 164 11.37 -32.69 13.76
CA THR A 164 12.53 -33.51 13.40
C THR A 164 13.81 -32.70 13.33
N LEU A 165 13.78 -31.52 12.71
CA LEU A 165 14.95 -30.64 12.59
C LEU A 165 15.35 -29.99 13.93
N LEU A 166 14.37 -29.69 14.79
CA LEU A 166 14.62 -29.08 16.09
C LEU A 166 14.96 -30.09 17.19
N GLY A 167 14.79 -31.39 16.94
CA GLY A 167 14.98 -32.44 17.95
C GLY A 167 14.06 -32.31 19.16
N SER A 168 12.92 -31.62 19.03
CA SER A 168 11.97 -31.37 20.11
C SER A 168 10.53 -31.54 19.63
N GLN A 169 9.65 -31.95 20.54
CA GLN A 169 8.23 -32.20 20.26
C GLN A 169 7.40 -30.96 20.62
N ILE A 170 7.35 -30.00 19.71
CA ILE A 170 6.60 -28.76 19.90
C ILE A 170 5.20 -28.92 19.27
N LEU A 171 4.16 -28.56 20.04
CA LEU A 171 2.78 -28.55 19.57
C LEU A 171 2.43 -27.18 18.96
N TRP A 172 2.90 -26.95 17.74
CA TRP A 172 2.80 -25.68 17.02
C TRP A 172 1.38 -25.17 16.71
N SER A 173 0.38 -26.05 16.78
CA SER A 173 -1.03 -25.70 16.53
C SER A 173 -1.87 -25.65 17.81
N THR A 174 -1.25 -25.87 18.98
CA THR A 174 -1.91 -25.75 20.27
C THR A 174 -1.91 -24.30 20.73
N ASP A 175 -2.98 -23.89 21.42
CA ASP A 175 -3.12 -22.52 21.91
C ASP A 175 -1.91 -22.11 22.77
N GLY A 176 -1.25 -21.01 22.40
CA GLY A 176 -0.03 -20.54 23.06
C GLY A 176 0.90 -19.76 22.15
N TRP A 177 2.10 -19.48 22.65
CA TRP A 177 3.13 -18.72 21.93
C TRP A 177 3.62 -19.43 20.66
N GLN A 178 3.66 -20.76 20.70
CA GLN A 178 4.09 -21.62 19.61
C GLN A 178 3.16 -21.46 18.38
N ALA A 179 1.85 -21.28 18.61
CA ALA A 179 0.89 -21.00 17.55
C ALA A 179 1.05 -19.60 16.93
N LYS A 180 1.40 -18.60 17.73
CA LYS A 180 1.79 -17.28 17.19
C LYS A 180 3.02 -17.39 16.31
N LEU A 181 4.04 -18.12 16.77
CA LEU A 181 5.30 -18.29 16.05
C LEU A 181 5.09 -19.03 14.73
N SER A 182 4.25 -20.07 14.71
CA SER A 182 3.94 -20.82 13.48
C SER A 182 3.26 -19.94 12.42
N ILE A 183 2.34 -19.06 12.83
CA ILE A 183 1.73 -18.07 11.94
C ILE A 183 2.75 -17.06 11.44
N ILE A 184 3.57 -16.47 12.32
CA ILE A 184 4.57 -15.47 11.95
C ILE A 184 5.52 -16.03 10.89
N VAL A 185 6.03 -17.25 11.09
CA VAL A 185 6.94 -17.91 10.15
C VAL A 185 6.27 -18.14 8.80
N ALA A 186 5.06 -18.70 8.81
CA ALA A 186 4.33 -19.02 7.59
C ALA A 186 3.93 -17.77 6.79
N ASP A 187 3.43 -16.74 7.47
CA ASP A 187 3.00 -15.46 6.89
C ASP A 187 4.19 -14.71 6.28
N THR A 188 5.28 -14.63 7.04
CA THR A 188 6.51 -13.94 6.62
C THR A 188 7.10 -14.61 5.37
N TRP A 189 7.20 -15.94 5.36
CA TRP A 189 7.69 -16.70 4.21
C TRP A 189 6.82 -16.47 2.97
N LYS A 190 5.51 -16.45 3.15
CA LYS A 190 4.54 -16.33 2.07
C LYS A 190 4.58 -14.95 1.41
N THR A 191 4.66 -13.89 2.21
CA THR A 191 4.34 -12.53 1.75
C THR A 191 5.56 -11.61 1.61
N ALA A 192 6.70 -11.92 2.25
CA ALA A 192 7.95 -11.18 2.02
C ALA A 192 8.33 -11.00 0.53
N PRO A 193 8.09 -11.99 -0.37
CA PRO A 193 8.36 -11.81 -1.80
C PRO A 193 7.57 -10.68 -2.46
N PHE A 194 6.36 -10.36 -1.97
CA PHE A 194 5.56 -9.25 -2.48
C PHE A 194 6.26 -7.91 -2.22
N ILE A 195 6.71 -7.67 -0.98
CA ILE A 195 7.50 -6.48 -0.66
C ILE A 195 8.77 -6.45 -1.51
N GLY A 196 9.47 -7.58 -1.63
CA GLY A 196 10.67 -7.68 -2.45
C GLY A 196 10.45 -7.29 -3.92
N LEU A 197 9.30 -7.67 -4.50
CA LEU A 197 8.95 -7.32 -5.88
C LEU A 197 8.74 -5.80 -6.06
N LEU A 198 8.00 -5.15 -5.16
CA LEU A 198 7.75 -3.71 -5.23
C LEU A 198 9.04 -2.91 -4.99
N VAL A 199 9.85 -3.33 -4.02
CA VAL A 199 11.16 -2.72 -3.73
C VAL A 199 12.12 -2.92 -4.90
N LEU A 200 12.09 -4.07 -5.58
CA LEU A 200 12.88 -4.31 -6.79
C LEU A 200 12.48 -3.37 -7.93
N ALA A 201 11.18 -3.12 -8.12
CA ALA A 201 10.72 -2.16 -9.11
C ALA A 201 11.25 -0.75 -8.79
N GLY A 202 11.24 -0.35 -7.51
CA GLY A 202 11.86 0.89 -7.04
C GLY A 202 13.37 0.95 -7.31
N LEU A 203 14.10 -0.12 -6.98
CA LEU A 203 15.55 -0.23 -7.22
C LEU A 203 15.90 -0.03 -8.71
N GLN A 204 15.10 -0.58 -9.61
CA GLN A 204 15.31 -0.48 -11.07
C GLN A 204 15.14 0.95 -11.62
N THR A 205 14.52 1.86 -10.87
CA THR A 205 14.41 3.27 -11.27
C THR A 205 15.65 4.10 -10.93
N ILE A 206 16.57 3.56 -10.11
CA ILE A 206 17.77 4.28 -9.68
C ILE A 206 18.85 4.19 -10.77
N PRO A 207 19.35 5.33 -11.30
CA PRO A 207 20.41 5.31 -12.30
C PRO A 207 21.69 4.66 -11.78
N ALA A 208 22.35 3.84 -12.61
CA ALA A 208 23.58 3.14 -12.24
C ALA A 208 24.72 4.12 -11.87
N GLU A 209 24.75 5.29 -12.50
CA GLU A 209 25.75 6.35 -12.26
C GLU A 209 25.83 6.79 -10.79
N VAL A 210 24.71 6.75 -10.06
CA VAL A 210 24.68 7.10 -8.63
C VAL A 210 25.53 6.13 -7.81
N TYR A 211 25.51 4.85 -8.19
CA TYR A 211 26.31 3.81 -7.52
C TYR A 211 27.78 3.86 -7.92
N GLU A 212 28.09 4.17 -9.18
CA GLU A 212 29.47 4.33 -9.64
C GLU A 212 30.13 5.56 -8.99
N ALA A 213 29.41 6.68 -8.87
CA ALA A 213 29.89 7.87 -8.16
C ALA A 213 30.23 7.56 -6.69
N ALA A 214 29.34 6.86 -5.99
CA ALA A 214 29.58 6.44 -4.61
C ALA A 214 30.82 5.55 -4.45
N LYS A 215 31.09 4.70 -5.45
CA LYS A 215 32.27 3.84 -5.48
C LYS A 215 33.55 4.64 -5.72
N VAL A 216 33.52 5.67 -6.56
CA VAL A 216 34.63 6.62 -6.76
C VAL A 216 34.93 7.39 -5.47
N ASP A 217 33.89 7.77 -4.72
CA ASP A 217 34.01 8.43 -3.41
C ASP A 217 34.43 7.48 -2.27
N GLY A 218 34.71 6.21 -2.56
CA GLY A 218 35.14 5.22 -1.57
C GLY A 218 34.07 4.79 -0.57
N ALA A 219 32.78 4.99 -0.89
CA ALA A 219 31.68 4.61 -0.01
C ALA A 219 31.62 3.08 0.17
N SER A 220 31.53 2.62 1.41
CA SER A 220 31.36 1.19 1.71
C SER A 220 29.97 0.68 1.31
N VAL A 221 29.80 -0.65 1.20
CA VAL A 221 28.51 -1.26 0.84
C VAL A 221 27.38 -0.86 1.80
N LEU A 222 27.68 -0.82 3.11
CA LEU A 222 26.69 -0.43 4.12
C LEU A 222 26.37 1.07 4.05
N GLN A 223 27.36 1.92 3.77
CA GLN A 223 27.14 3.35 3.56
C GLN A 223 26.28 3.59 2.31
N THR A 224 26.62 2.92 1.20
CA THR A 224 25.85 2.98 -0.05
C THR A 224 24.41 2.55 0.18
N PHE A 225 24.19 1.42 0.87
CA PHE A 225 22.84 0.96 1.20
C PHE A 225 22.05 1.97 2.05
N ARG A 226 22.62 2.45 3.17
CA ARG A 226 21.90 3.31 4.12
C ARG A 226 21.72 4.74 3.64
N ARG A 227 22.67 5.29 2.88
CA ARG A 227 22.67 6.70 2.46
C ARG A 227 22.16 6.92 1.04
N ILE A 228 22.18 5.91 0.18
CA ILE A 228 21.78 6.03 -1.23
C ILE A 228 20.60 5.13 -1.51
N THR A 229 20.77 3.81 -1.39
CA THR A 229 19.75 2.85 -1.81
C THR A 229 18.45 2.98 -1.00
N LEU A 230 18.53 2.92 0.33
CA LEU A 230 17.34 2.91 1.19
C LEU A 230 16.54 4.23 1.08
N PRO A 231 17.14 5.43 1.09
CA PRO A 231 16.40 6.68 0.86
C PRO A 231 15.75 6.75 -0.52
N LEU A 232 16.44 6.34 -1.59
CA LEU A 232 15.91 6.40 -2.94
C LEU A 232 14.80 5.38 -3.21
N VAL A 233 14.83 4.22 -2.53
CA VAL A 233 13.77 3.19 -2.63
C VAL A 233 12.64 3.43 -1.63
N LYS A 234 12.81 4.32 -0.64
CA LYS A 234 11.81 4.63 0.40
C LYS A 234 10.40 4.84 -0.17
N PRO A 235 10.16 5.58 -1.28
CA PRO A 235 8.81 5.74 -1.83
C PRO A 235 8.16 4.41 -2.22
N ALA A 236 8.89 3.52 -2.91
CA ALA A 236 8.39 2.20 -3.30
C ALA A 236 8.21 1.29 -2.08
N LEU A 237 9.13 1.37 -1.10
CA LEU A 237 9.05 0.62 0.14
C LEU A 237 7.81 1.02 0.97
N LEU A 238 7.51 2.31 1.09
CA LEU A 238 6.35 2.80 1.82
C LEU A 238 5.03 2.32 1.20
N VAL A 239 4.95 2.30 -0.13
CA VAL A 239 3.78 1.74 -0.83
C VAL A 239 3.64 0.25 -0.56
N ALA A 240 4.75 -0.51 -0.60
CA ALA A 240 4.74 -1.94 -0.30
C ALA A 240 4.32 -2.24 1.14
N VAL A 241 4.88 -1.49 2.10
CA VAL A 241 4.56 -1.62 3.53
C VAL A 241 3.10 -1.24 3.80
N LEU A 242 2.58 -0.18 3.18
CA LEU A 242 1.17 0.20 3.30
C LEU A 242 0.26 -0.94 2.84
N PHE A 243 0.46 -1.44 1.62
CA PHE A 243 -0.35 -2.53 1.10
C PHE A 243 -0.27 -3.76 1.99
N ARG A 244 0.91 -4.05 2.54
CA ARG A 244 1.08 -5.19 3.41
C ARG A 244 0.37 -5.02 4.75
N ILE A 245 0.49 -3.85 5.39
CA ILE A 245 -0.26 -3.52 6.63
C ILE A 245 -1.77 -3.71 6.40
N LEU A 246 -2.30 -3.16 5.31
CA LEU A 246 -3.73 -3.28 4.98
C LEU A 246 -4.17 -4.74 4.79
N ASP A 247 -3.27 -5.57 4.26
CA ASP A 247 -3.52 -6.99 4.06
C ASP A 247 -3.41 -7.81 5.36
N THR A 248 -2.41 -7.58 6.22
CA THR A 248 -2.27 -8.30 7.49
C THR A 248 -3.35 -7.93 8.50
N LEU A 249 -3.83 -6.69 8.50
CA LEU A 249 -4.90 -6.25 9.43
C LEU A 249 -6.19 -7.06 9.25
N ARG A 250 -6.42 -7.62 8.07
CA ARG A 250 -7.58 -8.45 7.76
C ARG A 250 -7.27 -9.95 7.74
N ILE A 251 -6.10 -10.37 8.25
CA ILE A 251 -5.66 -11.78 8.20
C ILE A 251 -6.70 -12.72 8.82
N PHE A 252 -7.06 -13.74 8.05
CA PHE A 252 -8.09 -14.73 8.41
C PHE A 252 -7.65 -16.15 8.03
N ASP A 253 -7.37 -16.38 6.74
CA ASP A 253 -7.17 -17.72 6.18
C ASP A 253 -6.07 -18.51 6.90
N LEU A 254 -4.90 -17.87 7.08
CA LEU A 254 -3.72 -18.53 7.63
C LEU A 254 -3.93 -19.00 9.09
N PRO A 255 -4.26 -18.13 10.07
CA PRO A 255 -4.50 -18.58 11.45
C PRO A 255 -5.65 -19.59 11.55
N PHE A 256 -6.73 -19.38 10.79
CA PHE A 256 -7.90 -20.24 10.81
C PHE A 256 -7.60 -21.67 10.30
N VAL A 257 -6.86 -21.81 9.21
CA VAL A 257 -6.56 -23.13 8.61
C VAL A 257 -5.42 -23.84 9.33
N LEU A 258 -4.37 -23.08 9.69
CA LEU A 258 -3.16 -23.62 10.31
C LEU A 258 -3.44 -24.11 11.73
N VAL A 259 -4.03 -23.24 12.57
CA VAL A 259 -4.20 -23.50 14.01
C VAL A 259 -5.64 -23.90 14.33
N GLY A 260 -6.63 -23.20 13.77
CA GLY A 260 -8.05 -23.48 13.97
C GLY A 260 -8.83 -22.31 14.59
N PRO A 261 -10.17 -22.42 14.66
CA PRO A 261 -11.03 -21.44 15.31
C PRO A 261 -10.95 -21.53 16.84
N HIS A 262 -11.39 -20.47 17.54
CA HIS A 262 -11.50 -20.41 19.01
C HIS A 262 -10.18 -20.71 19.75
N LYS A 263 -9.07 -20.18 19.21
CA LYS A 263 -7.73 -20.26 19.82
C LYS A 263 -7.29 -18.84 20.23
N PRO A 264 -7.45 -18.46 21.52
CA PRO A 264 -7.18 -17.09 21.99
C PRO A 264 -5.82 -16.53 21.59
N SER A 265 -4.78 -17.37 21.51
CA SER A 265 -3.43 -16.93 21.14
C SER A 265 -3.31 -16.42 19.69
N VAL A 266 -4.22 -16.80 18.79
CA VAL A 266 -4.10 -16.51 17.36
C VAL A 266 -5.37 -15.97 16.71
N GLU A 267 -6.49 -15.95 17.43
CA GLU A 267 -7.76 -15.45 16.94
C GLU A 267 -7.65 -13.97 16.57
N THR A 268 -8.14 -13.59 15.39
CA THR A 268 -8.07 -12.21 14.86
C THR A 268 -9.45 -11.57 14.75
N LEU A 269 -9.49 -10.25 14.54
CA LEU A 269 -10.76 -9.53 14.39
C LEU A 269 -11.60 -10.06 13.22
N SER A 270 -10.95 -10.44 12.11
CA SER A 270 -11.62 -11.10 10.98
C SER A 270 -12.26 -12.43 11.39
N MET A 271 -11.61 -13.20 12.26
CA MET A 271 -12.14 -14.47 12.76
C MET A 271 -13.36 -14.28 13.66
N LEU A 272 -13.41 -13.21 14.46
CA LEU A 272 -14.60 -12.89 15.27
C LEU A 272 -15.83 -12.58 14.39
N GLY A 273 -15.67 -11.74 13.38
CA GLY A 273 -16.75 -11.45 12.42
C GLY A 273 -17.21 -12.70 11.66
N TYR A 274 -16.27 -13.57 11.28
CA TYR A 274 -16.59 -14.85 10.65
C TYR A 274 -17.34 -15.79 11.59
N ASP A 275 -16.90 -15.94 12.84
CA ASP A 275 -17.55 -16.81 13.84
C ASP A 275 -19.00 -16.39 14.09
N GLU A 276 -19.26 -15.08 14.24
CA GLU A 276 -20.62 -14.55 14.36
C GLU A 276 -21.48 -14.85 13.12
N ALA A 277 -20.93 -14.64 11.92
CA ALA A 277 -21.64 -14.91 10.67
C ALA A 277 -21.94 -16.41 10.48
N PHE A 278 -20.97 -17.27 10.81
CA PHE A 278 -21.11 -18.72 10.75
C PHE A 278 -22.17 -19.24 11.71
N ASN A 279 -22.31 -18.59 12.87
CA ASN A 279 -23.37 -18.84 13.84
C ASN A 279 -24.70 -18.13 13.48
N THR A 280 -24.87 -17.63 12.25
CA THR A 280 -26.06 -16.94 11.75
C THR A 280 -26.42 -15.63 12.49
N ARG A 281 -25.47 -15.07 13.26
CA ARG A 281 -25.60 -13.79 13.96
C ARG A 281 -25.08 -12.65 13.08
N TYR A 282 -25.81 -12.37 11.99
CA TYR A 282 -25.37 -11.42 10.95
C TYR A 282 -25.23 -9.97 11.45
N GLY A 283 -26.08 -9.53 12.37
CA GLY A 283 -25.97 -8.20 12.99
C GLY A 283 -24.65 -8.00 13.75
N PRO A 284 -24.35 -8.84 14.76
CA PRO A 284 -23.05 -8.84 15.44
C PRO A 284 -21.86 -9.03 14.48
N ALA A 285 -21.97 -9.92 13.50
CA ALA A 285 -20.92 -10.12 12.49
C ALA A 285 -20.63 -8.83 11.70
N ALA A 286 -21.67 -8.13 11.26
CA ALA A 286 -21.56 -6.86 10.56
C ALA A 286 -21.01 -5.75 11.46
N ALA A 287 -21.28 -5.78 12.76
CA ALA A 287 -20.68 -4.86 13.73
C ALA A 287 -19.16 -5.08 13.86
N TYR A 288 -18.70 -6.33 14.02
CA TYR A 288 -17.26 -6.66 14.00
C TYR A 288 -16.59 -6.25 12.68
N ALA A 289 -17.21 -6.54 11.54
CA ALA A 289 -16.69 -6.16 10.23
C ALA A 289 -16.58 -4.63 10.10
N THR A 290 -17.55 -3.88 10.62
CA THR A 290 -17.52 -2.41 10.64
C THR A 290 -16.41 -1.88 11.54
N VAL A 291 -16.24 -2.43 12.73
CA VAL A 291 -15.15 -2.05 13.65
C VAL A 291 -13.80 -2.30 13.00
N LEU A 292 -13.60 -3.46 12.37
CA LEU A 292 -12.40 -3.78 11.62
C LEU A 292 -12.18 -2.81 10.45
N PHE A 293 -13.22 -2.46 9.70
CA PHE A 293 -13.13 -1.47 8.63
C PHE A 293 -12.66 -0.10 9.13
N VAL A 294 -13.26 0.40 10.23
CA VAL A 294 -12.84 1.66 10.85
C VAL A 294 -11.40 1.58 11.35
N TYR A 295 -11.01 0.45 11.94
CA TYR A 295 -9.64 0.23 12.40
C TYR A 295 -8.63 0.27 11.23
N VAL A 296 -8.89 -0.46 10.15
CA VAL A 296 -8.05 -0.47 8.94
C VAL A 296 -7.97 0.92 8.33
N ALA A 297 -9.10 1.64 8.22
CA ALA A 297 -9.13 3.00 7.70
C ALA A 297 -8.33 3.98 8.57
N ALA A 298 -8.42 3.85 9.90
CA ALA A 298 -7.64 4.66 10.84
C ALA A 298 -6.14 4.40 10.69
N VAL A 299 -5.70 3.14 10.63
CA VAL A 299 -4.28 2.79 10.42
C VAL A 299 -3.79 3.30 9.07
N ALA A 300 -4.58 3.13 8.00
CA ALA A 300 -4.25 3.65 6.67
C ALA A 300 -4.06 5.17 6.67
N TYR A 301 -5.00 5.89 7.28
CA TYR A 301 -4.95 7.35 7.38
C TYR A 301 -3.75 7.82 8.18
N VAL A 302 -3.47 7.20 9.33
CA VAL A 302 -2.30 7.52 10.16
C VAL A 302 -1.00 7.26 9.39
N PHE A 303 -0.90 6.12 8.69
CA PHE A 303 0.27 5.79 7.88
C PHE A 303 0.52 6.83 6.77
N VAL A 304 -0.52 7.17 5.99
CA VAL A 304 -0.40 8.16 4.91
C VAL A 304 -0.09 9.55 5.46
N LYS A 305 -0.70 9.95 6.59
CA LYS A 305 -0.46 11.26 7.19
C LYS A 305 0.96 11.40 7.74
N LEU A 306 1.49 10.36 8.39
CA LEU A 306 2.82 10.38 8.99
C LEU A 306 3.96 10.14 7.98
N LEU A 307 3.77 9.23 7.02
CA LEU A 307 4.84 8.79 6.10
C LEU A 307 4.60 9.19 4.63
N GLY A 308 3.36 9.45 4.23
CA GLY A 308 3.00 9.79 2.84
C GLY A 308 3.09 11.28 2.50
N ALA A 309 3.13 12.18 3.50
CA ALA A 309 3.23 13.62 3.29
C ALA A 309 4.51 14.02 2.51
N ASP A 310 5.63 13.34 2.76
CA ASP A 310 6.90 13.59 2.08
C ASP A 310 6.88 13.09 0.62
N VAL A 311 6.33 11.89 0.38
CA VAL A 311 6.30 11.25 -0.95
C VAL A 311 5.38 12.00 -1.92
N ILE A 312 4.21 12.44 -1.44
CA ILE A 312 3.25 13.21 -2.25
C ILE A 312 3.71 14.67 -2.39
N GLY A 313 4.40 15.22 -1.37
CA GLY A 313 4.97 16.56 -1.37
C GLY A 313 6.02 16.76 -2.48
N GLU A 314 6.95 15.83 -2.64
CA GLU A 314 7.97 15.89 -3.69
C GLU A 314 7.40 15.77 -5.10
N ALA A 315 6.39 14.90 -5.32
CA ALA A 315 5.69 14.80 -6.60
C ALA A 315 4.95 16.11 -6.96
N ARG A 316 4.48 16.85 -5.95
CA ARG A 316 3.84 18.17 -6.13
C ARG A 316 4.86 19.29 -6.37
N ALA A 317 6.04 19.22 -5.74
CA ALA A 317 7.14 20.16 -5.93
C ALA A 317 7.80 20.03 -7.33
N LYS A 318 7.76 18.84 -7.94
CA LYS A 318 8.31 18.60 -9.29
C LYS A 318 7.42 19.10 -10.44
N LYS A 319 6.20 19.60 -10.18
CA LYS A 319 5.44 20.36 -11.20
C LYS A 319 6.12 21.72 -11.38
N PRO A 320 6.60 22.08 -12.59
CA PRO A 320 7.11 23.42 -12.84
C PRO A 320 5.93 24.39 -12.86
N GLY A 321 5.55 24.88 -11.69
CA GLY A 321 4.56 25.93 -11.53
C GLY A 321 5.13 27.27 -12.00
N GLY A 322 4.80 27.68 -13.22
CA GLY A 322 4.50 29.07 -13.59
C GLY A 322 5.57 30.17 -13.48
N GLY A 323 6.77 29.91 -12.96
CA GLY A 323 7.81 30.94 -12.74
C GLY A 323 8.45 31.51 -14.01
N GLY A 324 8.47 30.75 -15.11
CA GLY A 324 9.15 31.13 -16.35
C GLY A 324 8.54 32.32 -17.09
N ARG A 325 7.30 32.73 -16.75
CA ARG A 325 6.62 33.86 -17.41
C ARG A 325 6.98 35.22 -16.77
N ALA A 326 7.41 35.24 -15.52
CA ALA A 326 7.89 36.44 -14.83
C ALA A 326 9.34 36.78 -15.23
N GLN A 327 10.19 35.76 -15.39
CA GLN A 327 11.59 35.93 -15.81
C GLN A 327 11.69 36.55 -17.23
N ARG A 328 10.92 36.00 -18.19
CA ARG A 328 10.89 36.51 -19.59
C ARG A 328 10.38 37.95 -19.74
N LYS A 329 9.54 38.44 -18.82
CA LYS A 329 9.09 39.84 -18.83
C LYS A 329 10.15 40.79 -18.28
N ARG A 330 11.01 40.32 -17.38
CA ARG A 330 12.12 41.10 -16.83
C ARG A 330 13.26 41.25 -17.84
N ASP A 331 13.58 40.18 -18.57
CA ASP A 331 14.66 40.20 -19.57
C ASP A 331 14.27 41.00 -20.82
N ALA A 332 12.97 41.09 -21.14
CA ALA A 332 12.46 41.93 -22.23
C ALA A 332 12.37 43.43 -21.90
N ALA A 333 12.62 43.82 -20.64
CA ALA A 333 12.53 45.21 -20.18
C ALA A 333 13.90 45.89 -20.02
N LEU A 334 15.00 45.20 -20.33
CA LEU A 334 16.34 45.76 -20.32
C LEU A 334 16.65 46.39 -21.69
N PRO A 335 16.98 47.69 -21.77
CA PRO A 335 17.43 48.29 -23.02
C PRO A 335 18.79 47.69 -23.43
N ALA A 336 18.95 47.38 -24.72
CA ALA A 336 20.17 46.83 -25.28
C ALA A 336 21.38 47.76 -25.06
N PRO A 337 22.59 47.23 -24.81
CA PRO A 337 23.77 48.06 -24.66
C PRO A 337 24.11 48.75 -25.99
N ALA A 338 24.38 50.06 -25.92
CA ALA A 338 24.84 50.84 -27.05
C ALA A 338 26.19 50.31 -27.55
N VAL A 339 26.23 49.84 -28.80
CA VAL A 339 27.46 49.50 -29.51
C VAL A 339 28.16 50.81 -29.89
N GLY A 340 29.18 51.18 -29.12
CA GLY A 340 30.06 52.29 -29.45
C GLY A 340 31.03 51.88 -30.57
N VAL A 341 30.84 52.46 -31.75
CA VAL A 341 31.79 52.44 -32.86
C VAL A 341 32.68 53.67 -32.74
N THR A 342 33.99 53.50 -32.52
CA THR A 342 34.98 54.55 -32.81
C THR A 342 36.25 53.94 -33.41
N SER A 343 36.28 53.96 -34.74
CA SER A 343 37.35 54.53 -35.58
C SER A 343 38.81 54.23 -35.24
N VAL A 344 39.42 53.39 -36.09
CA VAL A 344 40.88 53.34 -36.32
C VAL A 344 41.25 54.33 -37.43
N GLY A 345 42.26 55.16 -37.16
CA GLY A 345 43.00 56.03 -38.09
C GLY A 345 43.93 56.92 -37.27
N GLY A 346 45.21 57.15 -37.55
CA GLY A 346 46.08 56.90 -38.69
C GLY A 346 46.98 58.14 -38.86
N GLY A 347 48.31 58.00 -38.72
CA GLY A 347 49.33 59.07 -38.88
C GLY A 347 49.42 60.03 -37.67
N MET A 348 50.58 60.49 -37.18
CA MET A 348 51.94 60.61 -37.70
C MET A 348 52.96 60.42 -36.57
#